data_AF-A0A2S4KW57-F1
#
_entry.id   AF-A0A2S4KW57-F1
#
_cell.length_a   1.000
_cell.length_b   1.000
_cell.length_c   1.000
_cell.angle_alpha   90.00
_cell.angle_beta   90.00
_cell.angle_gamma   90.00
#
_symmetry.space_group_name_H-M   'P 1'
#
loop_
_entity.id
_entity.type
_entity.pdbx_description
1 polymer ?
#
loop_
_entity_poly.entity_id
_entity_poly.type
_entity_poly.pdbx_seq_one_letter_code
_entity_poly.pdbx_strand_id
1 'polypeptide(L)'
;MGIKTRLLIISDTHGQSFTTTTPPSQKVDVAIHCGDLTQHSTLAELRRAIAQLKRIDAPLKLAIAGDGDFSLDIPAFLQKLSAAARLGGEMLDSSVVRRRYGDYGDARRLLKSADKHGIKFLDEGMHRFYLANGSRLKVYASPYTPAASSSPAGGPRGFQYRDAHEFAIEPRTNVVITHGPPRGIMDLTGLPDRRRVGCPHLFAAVAR
;
A
#
# COMPACT_ATOMS: atom_id res chain seq x y z
N MET A 1 -21.29 5.30 -26.04
CA MET A 1 -19.94 4.69 -26.23
C MET A 1 -19.17 4.79 -24.91
N GLY A 2 -18.53 3.71 -24.46
CA GLY A 2 -17.65 3.75 -23.29
C GLY A 2 -16.26 4.29 -23.66
N ILE A 3 -15.65 5.09 -22.78
CA ILE A 3 -14.28 5.59 -22.95
C ILE A 3 -13.31 4.49 -22.50
N LYS A 4 -12.45 4.00 -23.40
CA LYS A 4 -11.43 3.01 -23.06
C LYS A 4 -10.40 3.63 -22.11
N THR A 5 -10.15 2.96 -20.98
CA THR A 5 -9.18 3.39 -19.97
C THR A 5 -8.17 2.27 -19.72
N ARG A 6 -6.87 2.57 -19.78
CA ARG A 6 -5.77 1.64 -19.57
C ARG A 6 -5.20 1.79 -18.16
N LEU A 7 -5.14 0.69 -17.42
CA LEU A 7 -4.60 0.63 -16.07
C LEU A 7 -3.30 -0.18 -16.06
N LEU A 8 -2.30 0.31 -15.31
CA LEU A 8 -1.15 -0.48 -14.87
C LEU A 8 -1.33 -0.80 -13.39
N ILE A 9 -1.25 -2.07 -13.01
CA ILE A 9 -1.38 -2.49 -11.60
C ILE A 9 -0.08 -3.19 -11.19
N ILE A 10 0.49 -2.73 -10.09
CA ILE A 10 1.70 -3.27 -9.46
C ILE A 10 1.47 -3.36 -7.94
N SER A 11 2.26 -4.16 -7.26
CA SER A 11 2.20 -4.34 -5.81
C SER A 11 3.54 -4.87 -5.30
N ASP A 12 3.77 -4.83 -3.98
CA ASP A 12 4.85 -5.56 -3.32
C ASP A 12 6.23 -5.29 -3.93
N THR A 13 6.49 -4.01 -4.27
CA THR A 13 7.78 -3.63 -4.85
C THR A 13 8.89 -3.67 -3.81
N HIS A 14 8.56 -3.54 -2.52
CA HIS A 14 9.51 -3.63 -1.41
C HIS A 14 10.76 -2.75 -1.59
N GLY A 15 10.59 -1.55 -2.15
CA GLY A 15 11.68 -0.62 -2.45
C GLY A 15 12.63 -1.04 -3.59
N GLN A 16 12.33 -2.14 -4.28
CA GLN A 16 13.06 -2.58 -5.46
C GLN A 16 12.78 -1.64 -6.64
N SER A 17 13.80 -1.45 -7.47
CA SER A 17 13.67 -0.64 -8.68
C SER A 17 13.13 -1.49 -9.82
N PHE A 18 12.30 -0.92 -10.69
CA PHE A 18 12.00 -1.57 -11.96
C PHE A 18 13.32 -1.83 -12.70
N THR A 19 13.54 -3.05 -13.17
CA THR A 19 14.67 -3.33 -14.06
C THR A 19 14.44 -2.60 -15.40
N THR A 20 15.50 -2.36 -16.17
CA THR A 20 15.43 -1.59 -17.44
C THR A 20 14.52 -2.20 -18.50
N THR A 21 14.11 -3.46 -18.32
CA THR A 21 13.14 -4.19 -19.14
C THR A 21 11.69 -4.08 -18.63
N THR A 22 11.42 -3.32 -17.56
CA THR A 22 10.15 -3.40 -16.81
C THR A 22 9.53 -2.07 -16.32
N PRO A 23 9.83 -0.86 -16.82
CA PRO A 23 8.73 0.09 -16.92
C PRO A 23 7.90 -0.31 -18.15
N PRO A 24 6.56 -0.38 -18.08
CA PRO A 24 5.77 -0.47 -19.30
C PRO A 24 6.12 0.77 -20.12
N SER A 25 6.80 0.55 -21.25
CA SER A 25 7.14 1.61 -22.22
C SER A 25 5.90 2.26 -22.83
N GLN A 26 4.73 1.70 -22.54
CA GLN A 26 3.44 2.16 -23.03
C GLN A 26 2.80 3.11 -22.02
N LYS A 27 2.39 4.27 -22.52
CA LYS A 27 1.52 5.21 -21.81
C LYS A 27 0.25 4.52 -21.32
N VAL A 28 -0.11 4.76 -20.07
CA VAL A 28 -1.37 4.32 -19.45
C VAL A 28 -2.13 5.51 -18.89
N ASP A 29 -3.43 5.37 -18.66
CA ASP A 29 -4.25 6.45 -18.08
C ASP A 29 -4.05 6.55 -16.56
N VAL A 30 -3.94 5.40 -15.90
CA VAL A 30 -3.74 5.30 -14.45
C VAL A 30 -2.77 4.18 -14.10
N ALA A 31 -1.83 4.45 -13.20
CA ALA A 31 -1.04 3.42 -12.54
C ALA A 31 -1.53 3.23 -11.10
N ILE A 32 -1.51 2.00 -10.59
CA ILE A 32 -1.99 1.65 -9.25
C ILE A 32 -0.94 0.79 -8.56
N HIS A 33 -0.52 1.19 -7.36
CA HIS A 33 0.34 0.42 -6.47
C HIS A 33 -0.45 -0.09 -5.25
N CYS A 34 -0.61 -1.40 -5.13
CA CYS A 34 -1.48 -2.05 -4.14
C CYS A 34 -0.77 -2.32 -2.79
N GLY A 35 0.06 -1.40 -2.31
CA GLY A 35 0.75 -1.56 -1.02
C GLY A 35 2.09 -2.28 -1.09
N ASP A 36 2.76 -2.34 0.05
CA ASP A 36 4.14 -2.78 0.25
C ASP A 36 5.13 -2.07 -0.70
N LEU A 37 5.10 -0.74 -0.59
CA LEU A 37 6.02 0.17 -1.27
C LEU A 37 7.47 -0.02 -0.78
N THR A 38 7.65 -0.54 0.43
CA THR A 38 8.93 -0.63 1.13
C THR A 38 9.18 -2.00 1.74
N GLN A 39 10.45 -2.38 1.91
CA GLN A 39 10.82 -3.57 2.68
C GLN A 39 10.94 -3.25 4.17
N HIS A 40 11.49 -2.08 4.50
CA HIS A 40 11.80 -1.69 5.87
C HIS A 40 11.07 -0.41 6.32
N SER A 41 10.15 0.13 5.54
CA SER A 41 9.41 1.36 5.84
C SER A 41 10.27 2.59 6.12
N THR A 42 11.45 2.68 5.50
CA THR A 42 12.34 3.82 5.71
C THR A 42 11.97 5.01 4.82
N LEU A 43 12.33 6.21 5.26
CA LEU A 43 12.21 7.43 4.43
C LEU A 43 12.98 7.35 3.11
N ALA A 44 14.09 6.61 3.10
CA ALA A 44 14.91 6.40 1.90
C ALA A 44 14.20 5.50 0.88
N GLU A 45 13.58 4.40 1.33
CA GLU A 45 12.79 3.52 0.47
C GLU A 45 11.55 4.23 -0.05
N LEU A 46 10.84 5.01 0.77
CA LEU A 46 9.70 5.79 0.30
C LEU A 46 10.08 6.81 -0.79
N ARG A 47 11.25 7.46 -0.67
CA ARG A 47 11.79 8.33 -1.74
C ARG A 47 12.07 7.55 -3.01
N ARG A 48 12.62 6.34 -2.89
CA ARG A 48 12.85 5.44 -4.03
C ARG A 48 11.53 5.01 -4.68
N ALA A 49 10.53 4.62 -3.89
CA ALA A 49 9.20 4.28 -4.38
C ALA A 49 8.55 5.45 -5.14
N ILE A 50 8.61 6.67 -4.60
CA ILE A 50 8.17 7.89 -5.31
C ILE A 50 8.94 8.06 -6.62
N ALA A 51 10.27 7.91 -6.60
CA ALA A 51 11.09 8.05 -7.80
C ALA A 51 10.73 6.99 -8.86
N GLN A 52 10.40 5.77 -8.46
CA GLN A 52 9.93 4.71 -9.36
C GLN A 52 8.56 5.04 -9.96
N LEU A 53 7.59 5.46 -9.14
CA LEU A 53 6.27 5.85 -9.62
C LEU A 53 6.33 7.06 -10.58
N LYS A 54 7.27 7.97 -10.39
CA LYS A 54 7.52 9.10 -11.31
C LYS A 54 7.97 8.65 -12.70
N ARG A 55 8.61 7.49 -12.83
CA ARG A 55 9.09 6.94 -14.11
C ARG A 55 7.97 6.33 -14.95
N ILE A 56 6.80 6.07 -14.37
CA ILE A 56 5.66 5.52 -15.10
C ILE A 56 4.98 6.63 -15.89
N ASP A 57 4.85 6.44 -17.21
CA ASP A 57 4.11 7.34 -18.10
C ASP A 57 2.59 7.20 -17.91
N ALA A 58 2.11 7.81 -16.83
CA ALA A 58 0.71 7.87 -16.45
C ALA A 58 0.37 9.25 -15.86
N PRO A 59 -0.70 9.93 -16.30
CA PRO A 59 -1.13 11.19 -15.70
C PRO A 59 -1.52 11.05 -14.22
N LEU A 60 -2.15 9.93 -13.86
CA LEU A 60 -2.57 9.61 -12.50
C LEU A 60 -1.86 8.35 -12.00
N LYS A 61 -1.29 8.41 -10.80
CA LYS A 61 -0.77 7.25 -10.07
C LYS A 61 -1.46 7.19 -8.71
N LEU A 62 -2.03 6.04 -8.37
CA LEU A 62 -2.66 5.79 -7.08
C LEU A 62 -1.77 4.82 -6.30
N ALA A 63 -1.56 5.09 -5.02
CA ALA A 63 -0.83 4.18 -4.15
C ALA A 63 -1.55 4.07 -2.80
N ILE A 64 -1.67 2.85 -2.30
CA ILE A 64 -2.04 2.58 -0.90
C ILE A 64 -0.81 2.05 -0.17
N ALA A 65 -0.88 2.01 1.16
CA ALA A 65 0.11 1.32 1.97
C ALA A 65 -0.20 -0.19 2.03
N GLY A 66 0.84 -1.00 2.29
CA GLY A 66 0.68 -2.38 2.74
C GLY A 66 1.13 -2.57 4.18
N ASP A 67 1.12 -3.82 4.66
CA ASP A 67 1.45 -4.13 6.05
C ASP A 67 2.96 -4.01 6.36
N GLY A 68 3.81 -4.07 5.34
CA GLY A 68 5.23 -3.71 5.41
C GLY A 68 5.49 -2.22 5.64
N ASP A 69 4.56 -1.33 5.26
CA ASP A 69 4.74 0.12 5.29
C ASP A 69 4.40 0.76 6.65
N PHE A 70 4.82 0.15 7.75
CA PHE A 70 4.43 0.53 9.12
C PHE A 70 4.71 1.98 9.53
N SER A 71 5.69 2.68 8.93
CA SER A 71 5.95 4.11 9.24
C SER A 71 4.83 5.05 8.75
N LEU A 72 3.97 4.57 7.85
CA LEU A 72 2.79 5.28 7.36
C LEU A 72 1.58 5.16 8.31
N ASP A 73 1.68 4.28 9.31
CA ASP A 73 0.69 4.02 10.36
C ASP A 73 1.28 4.42 11.73
N ILE A 74 0.87 5.57 12.26
CA ILE A 74 1.43 6.14 13.49
C ILE A 74 1.28 5.17 14.68
N PRO A 75 0.09 4.60 14.98
CA PRO A 75 -0.05 3.53 15.97
C PRO A 75 0.93 2.37 15.80
N ALA A 76 1.05 1.79 14.60
CA ALA A 76 1.97 0.66 14.37
C ALA A 76 3.43 1.07 14.56
N PHE A 77 3.80 2.27 14.11
CA PHE A 77 5.15 2.79 14.27
C PHE A 77 5.50 2.98 15.75
N LEU A 78 4.60 3.55 16.56
CA LEU A 78 4.76 3.68 18.02
C LEU A 78 4.93 2.33 18.70
N GLN A 79 4.11 1.34 18.34
CA GLN A 79 4.21 -0.02 18.89
C GLN A 79 5.56 -0.66 18.55
N LYS A 80 6.05 -0.47 17.32
CA LYS A 80 7.33 -1.04 16.87
C LYS A 80 8.52 -0.43 17.62
N LEU A 81 8.53 0.87 17.83
CA LEU A 81 9.55 1.54 18.64
C LEU A 81 9.51 1.08 20.10
N SER A 82 8.30 0.95 20.67
CA SER A 82 8.12 0.48 22.03
C SER A 82 8.60 -0.98 22.20
N ALA A 83 8.31 -1.85 21.24
CA ALA A 83 8.76 -3.24 21.24
C ALA A 83 10.28 -3.35 21.12
N ALA A 84 10.90 -2.56 20.24
CA ALA A 84 12.34 -2.57 20.05
C ALA A 84 13.11 -2.05 21.30
N ALA A 85 12.60 -1.02 21.98
CA ALA A 85 13.17 -0.54 23.23
C ALA A 85 13.11 -1.59 24.36
N ARG A 86 12.05 -2.40 24.41
CA ARG A 86 11.93 -3.48 25.41
C ARG A 86 12.89 -4.65 25.16
N LEU A 87 13.12 -4.99 23.89
CA LEU A 87 14.00 -6.11 23.52
C LEU A 87 15.49 -5.77 23.64
N GLY A 88 15.87 -4.52 23.35
CA GLY A 88 17.27 -4.08 23.34
C GLY A 88 17.88 -3.85 24.71
N GLY A 89 17.09 -3.80 25.79
CA GLY A 89 17.58 -3.47 27.14
C GLY A 89 18.10 -2.03 27.32
N GLU A 90 18.19 -1.25 26.23
CA GLU A 90 18.66 0.12 26.18
C GLU A 90 17.62 1.03 25.50
N MET A 91 17.66 2.33 25.83
CA MET A 91 16.86 3.32 25.11
C MET A 91 17.32 3.38 23.66
N LEU A 92 16.38 3.24 22.72
CA LEU A 92 16.66 3.47 21.31
C LEU A 92 17.16 4.91 21.13
N ASP A 93 18.29 5.06 20.42
CA ASP A 93 18.77 6.38 20.03
C ASP A 93 17.74 7.05 19.12
N SER A 94 17.02 8.01 19.71
CA SER A 94 15.98 8.79 19.03
C SER A 94 16.49 9.49 17.77
N SER A 95 17.78 9.84 17.71
CA SER A 95 18.39 10.50 16.55
C SER A 95 18.56 9.54 15.37
N VAL A 96 18.93 8.28 15.63
CA VAL A 96 19.08 7.24 14.61
C VAL A 96 17.70 6.85 14.06
N VAL A 97 16.72 6.66 14.94
CA VAL A 97 15.33 6.38 14.56
C VAL A 97 14.78 7.50 13.68
N ARG A 98 14.89 8.75 14.13
CA ARG A 98 14.41 9.93 13.38
C ARG A 98 15.12 10.10 12.05
N ARG A 99 16.42 9.82 11.97
CA ARG A 99 17.17 9.85 10.70
C ARG A 99 16.62 8.82 9.69
N ARG A 100 16.26 7.63 10.16
CA ARG A 100 15.85 6.50 9.30
C ARG A 100 14.36 6.56 8.90
N TYR A 101 13.50 6.91 9.84
CA TYR A 101 12.04 6.83 9.70
C TYR A 101 11.35 8.20 9.72
N GLY A 102 12.05 9.25 10.13
CA GLY A 102 11.46 10.57 10.38
C GLY A 102 10.75 10.66 11.72
N ASP A 103 10.15 11.81 11.97
CA ASP A 103 9.18 11.98 13.05
C ASP A 103 7.82 11.39 12.68
N TYR A 104 6.92 11.31 13.65
CA TYR A 104 5.56 10.85 13.43
C TYR A 104 4.89 11.65 12.30
N GLY A 105 4.42 10.90 11.29
CA GLY A 105 3.77 11.46 10.10
C GLY A 105 4.70 11.98 9.01
N ASP A 106 6.03 11.99 9.18
CA ASP A 106 6.96 12.43 8.11
C ASP A 106 6.88 11.52 6.88
N ALA A 107 6.88 10.21 7.08
CA ALA A 107 6.72 9.23 6.01
C ALA A 107 5.45 9.48 5.18
N ARG A 108 4.36 9.83 5.87
CA ARG A 108 3.06 10.13 5.27
C ARG A 108 3.06 11.49 4.58
N ARG A 109 3.65 12.52 5.17
CA ARG A 109 3.85 13.84 4.55
C ARG A 109 4.67 13.73 3.26
N LEU A 110 5.72 12.91 3.28
CA LEU A 110 6.56 12.63 2.13
C LEU A 110 5.74 12.06 0.96
N LEU A 111 4.95 10.99 1.20
CA LEU A 111 4.10 10.42 0.15
C LEU A 111 3.04 11.42 -0.35
N LYS A 112 2.38 12.16 0.56
CA LYS A 112 1.40 13.19 0.17
C LYS A 112 2.04 14.31 -0.65
N SER A 113 3.30 14.66 -0.39
CA SER A 113 4.02 15.69 -1.17
C SER A 113 4.29 15.28 -2.62
N ALA A 114 4.18 13.99 -2.96
CA ALA A 114 4.33 13.48 -4.32
C ALA A 114 3.12 13.75 -5.22
N ASP A 115 2.04 14.32 -4.68
CA ASP A 115 0.84 14.71 -5.43
C ASP A 115 1.17 15.68 -6.58
N LYS A 116 2.13 16.59 -6.38
CA LYS A 116 2.65 17.48 -7.43
C LYS A 116 3.23 16.75 -8.66
N HIS A 117 3.43 15.43 -8.58
CA HIS A 117 3.89 14.56 -9.66
C HIS A 117 2.81 13.59 -10.16
N GLY A 118 1.54 13.83 -9.80
CA GLY A 118 0.40 12.98 -10.13
C GLY A 118 0.30 11.72 -9.27
N ILE A 119 1.04 11.62 -8.16
CA ILE A 119 1.05 10.46 -7.27
C ILE A 119 0.14 10.75 -6.07
N LYS A 120 -1.03 10.11 -6.04
CA LYS A 120 -2.01 10.20 -4.97
C LYS A 120 -1.83 9.03 -4.01
N PHE A 121 -1.38 9.32 -2.79
CA PHE A 121 -1.41 8.35 -1.70
C PHE A 121 -2.80 8.34 -1.07
N LEU A 122 -3.47 7.19 -1.09
CA LEU A 122 -4.86 7.04 -0.71
C LEU A 122 -4.99 6.44 0.68
N ASP A 123 -5.85 7.06 1.47
CA ASP A 123 -6.39 6.48 2.68
C ASP A 123 -7.54 5.53 2.36
N GLU A 124 -7.95 4.75 3.35
CA GLU A 124 -9.14 3.94 3.22
C GLU A 124 -10.37 4.78 2.83
N GLY A 125 -11.19 4.23 1.94
CA GLY A 125 -12.50 4.76 1.59
C GLY A 125 -12.70 4.97 0.10
N MET A 126 -13.76 5.71 -0.23
CA MET A 126 -14.18 5.98 -1.60
C MET A 126 -13.52 7.22 -2.18
N HIS A 127 -12.89 7.05 -3.33
CA HIS A 127 -12.19 8.08 -4.09
C HIS A 127 -12.78 8.21 -5.50
N ARG A 128 -12.76 9.42 -6.05
CA ARG A 128 -13.29 9.71 -7.40
C ARG A 128 -12.30 10.58 -8.16
N PHE A 129 -11.95 10.16 -9.37
CA PHE A 129 -11.00 10.84 -10.24
C PHE A 129 -11.60 11.13 -11.61
N TYR A 130 -11.26 12.29 -12.16
CA TYR A 130 -11.48 12.61 -13.56
C TYR A 130 -10.19 12.35 -14.33
N LEU A 131 -10.26 11.52 -15.35
CA LEU A 131 -9.10 11.10 -16.13
C LEU A 131 -8.91 12.00 -17.35
N ALA A 132 -7.67 12.12 -17.82
CA ALA A 132 -7.32 12.98 -18.96
C ALA A 132 -8.00 12.57 -20.27
N ASN A 133 -8.42 11.30 -20.38
CA ASN A 133 -9.20 10.78 -21.51
C ASN A 133 -10.71 11.14 -21.44
N GLY A 134 -11.13 11.91 -20.44
CA GLY A 134 -12.52 12.32 -20.22
C GLY A 134 -13.36 11.33 -19.43
N SER A 135 -12.81 10.19 -19.01
CA SER A 135 -13.55 9.21 -18.19
C SER A 135 -13.53 9.56 -16.70
N ARG A 136 -14.39 8.88 -15.94
CA ARG A 136 -14.48 8.99 -14.48
C ARG A 136 -14.10 7.65 -13.87
N LEU A 137 -13.25 7.68 -12.86
CA LEU A 137 -12.82 6.51 -12.12
C LEU A 137 -13.28 6.60 -10.66
N LYS A 138 -14.18 5.71 -10.27
CA LYS A 138 -14.64 5.53 -8.88
C LYS A 138 -13.87 4.35 -8.27
N VAL A 139 -13.12 4.63 -7.22
CA VAL A 139 -12.17 3.70 -6.60
C VAL A 139 -12.50 3.54 -5.13
N TYR A 140 -12.58 2.30 -4.63
CA TYR A 140 -12.44 2.04 -3.20
C TYR A 140 -10.99 1.68 -2.91
N ALA A 141 -10.39 2.26 -1.87
CA ALA A 141 -9.04 1.93 -1.44
C ALA A 141 -9.07 1.42 0.00
N SER A 142 -8.26 0.42 0.34
CA SER A 142 -8.03 0.02 1.73
C SER A 142 -6.64 -0.61 1.89
N PRO A 143 -5.77 -0.07 2.78
CA PRO A 143 -4.50 -0.68 3.13
C PRO A 143 -4.65 -1.85 4.12
N TYR A 144 -5.87 -2.09 4.61
CA TYR A 144 -6.08 -2.99 5.74
C TYR A 144 -5.81 -4.44 5.41
N THR A 145 -5.10 -5.07 6.35
CA THR A 145 -4.62 -6.44 6.23
C THR A 145 -4.95 -7.21 7.51
N PRO A 146 -5.59 -8.39 7.44
CA PRO A 146 -5.89 -9.18 8.64
C PRO A 146 -4.62 -9.53 9.41
N ALA A 147 -4.61 -9.41 10.74
CA ALA A 147 -3.42 -9.76 11.54
C ALA A 147 -2.99 -11.25 11.38
N ALA A 148 -3.92 -12.13 11.02
CA ALA A 148 -3.64 -13.55 10.78
C ALA A 148 -2.85 -13.81 9.48
N SER A 149 -2.70 -12.84 8.59
CA SER A 149 -1.94 -12.99 7.34
C SER A 149 -0.45 -12.67 7.47
N SER A 150 0.01 -12.14 8.62
CA SER A 150 1.43 -11.87 8.85
C SER A 150 2.18 -13.04 9.48
N SER A 151 3.45 -13.19 9.10
CA SER A 151 4.37 -14.14 9.71
C SER A 151 4.55 -13.86 11.21
N PRO A 152 4.45 -14.88 12.09
CA PRO A 152 4.66 -14.76 13.53
C PRO A 152 6.03 -14.18 13.92
N ALA A 153 7.02 -14.28 13.03
CA ALA A 153 8.38 -13.79 13.25
C ALA A 153 8.57 -12.28 13.00
N GLY A 154 7.53 -11.58 12.51
CA GLY A 154 7.65 -10.26 11.87
C GLY A 154 7.36 -9.02 12.73
N GLY A 155 7.26 -9.10 14.06
CA GLY A 155 6.96 -7.94 14.93
C GLY A 155 5.70 -7.15 14.52
N PRO A 156 5.47 -5.94 15.08
CA PRO A 156 4.35 -5.09 14.67
C PRO A 156 4.48 -4.64 13.21
N ARG A 157 3.40 -4.83 12.44
CA ARG A 157 3.23 -4.40 11.04
C ARG A 157 2.18 -3.28 10.95
N GLY A 158 2.21 -2.52 9.86
CA GLY A 158 1.26 -1.42 9.63
C GLY A 158 -0.10 -1.93 9.17
N PHE A 159 -1.16 -1.15 9.40
CA PHE A 159 -2.49 -1.37 8.81
C PHE A 159 -3.08 -2.75 9.10
N GLN A 160 -2.65 -3.37 10.21
CA GLN A 160 -3.16 -4.65 10.65
C GLN A 160 -4.35 -4.48 11.57
N TYR A 161 -5.37 -5.30 11.34
CA TYR A 161 -6.55 -5.32 12.18
C TYR A 161 -6.84 -6.73 12.68
N ARG A 162 -7.38 -6.82 13.90
CA ARG A 162 -7.70 -8.10 14.56
C ARG A 162 -9.17 -8.46 14.48
N ASP A 163 -10.04 -7.46 14.41
CA ASP A 163 -11.49 -7.62 14.49
C ASP A 163 -12.15 -7.71 13.12
N ALA A 164 -13.48 -7.82 13.09
CA ALA A 164 -14.21 -7.67 11.84
C ALA A 164 -13.98 -6.26 11.28
N HIS A 165 -13.70 -6.18 9.97
CA HIS A 165 -13.55 -4.92 9.26
C HIS A 165 -14.59 -4.87 8.14
N GLU A 166 -15.33 -3.77 8.10
CA GLU A 166 -16.36 -3.52 7.10
C GLU A 166 -15.79 -2.69 5.95
N PHE A 167 -15.70 -3.31 4.77
CA PHE A 167 -15.32 -2.62 3.55
C PHE A 167 -16.55 -1.89 2.97
N ALA A 168 -16.61 -0.58 3.15
CA ALA A 168 -17.69 0.31 2.70
C ALA A 168 -17.63 0.60 1.18
N ILE A 169 -17.59 -0.47 0.38
CA ILE A 169 -17.55 -0.39 -1.08
C ILE A 169 -18.94 0.03 -1.60
N GLU A 170 -19.01 1.23 -2.16
CA GLU A 170 -20.26 1.73 -2.74
C GLU A 170 -20.64 1.00 -4.05
N PRO A 171 -21.94 0.92 -4.41
CA PRO A 171 -22.37 0.41 -5.72
C PRO A 171 -21.73 1.15 -6.90
N ARG A 172 -21.59 0.47 -8.03
CA ARG A 172 -20.98 1.01 -9.27
C ARG A 172 -19.54 1.51 -9.10
N THR A 173 -18.82 0.95 -8.12
CA THR A 173 -17.37 1.15 -8.00
C THR A 173 -16.66 0.50 -9.19
N ASN A 174 -15.68 1.18 -9.78
CA ASN A 174 -14.98 0.67 -10.96
C ASN A 174 -13.78 -0.21 -10.57
N VAL A 175 -13.06 0.17 -9.51
CA VAL A 175 -11.86 -0.53 -9.04
C VAL A 175 -11.87 -0.57 -7.51
N VAL A 176 -11.54 -1.73 -6.95
CA VAL A 176 -11.27 -1.90 -5.52
C VAL A 176 -9.78 -2.18 -5.38
N ILE A 177 -9.07 -1.31 -4.66
CA ILE A 177 -7.63 -1.40 -4.39
C ILE A 177 -7.48 -1.85 -2.95
N THR A 178 -7.01 -3.07 -2.75
CA THR A 178 -6.62 -3.60 -1.43
C THR A 178 -5.19 -4.08 -1.46
N HIS A 179 -4.54 -4.10 -0.29
CA HIS A 179 -3.23 -4.74 -0.18
C HIS A 179 -3.36 -6.26 -0.12
N GLY A 180 -4.06 -6.77 0.90
CA GLY A 180 -4.34 -8.20 1.02
C GLY A 180 -5.37 -8.71 0.00
N PRO A 181 -5.26 -9.97 -0.46
CA PRO A 181 -6.22 -10.56 -1.39
C PRO A 181 -7.53 -10.96 -0.68
N PRO A 182 -8.66 -11.03 -1.41
CA PRO A 182 -9.87 -11.69 -0.93
C PRO A 182 -9.61 -13.18 -0.67
N ARG A 183 -10.21 -13.75 0.38
CA ARG A 183 -10.05 -15.18 0.67
C ARG A 183 -10.57 -16.04 -0.47
N GLY A 184 -9.79 -17.04 -0.87
CA GLY A 184 -10.09 -17.92 -2.00
C GLY A 184 -9.60 -17.42 -3.36
N ILE A 185 -9.19 -16.15 -3.48
CA ILE A 185 -8.78 -15.53 -4.75
C ILE A 185 -7.29 -15.22 -4.72
N MET A 186 -6.49 -16.05 -5.39
CA MET A 186 -5.02 -15.91 -5.45
C MET A 186 -4.35 -15.71 -4.08
N ASP A 187 -4.92 -16.31 -3.03
CA ASP A 187 -4.57 -16.04 -1.63
C ASP A 187 -3.70 -17.13 -0.99
N LEU A 188 -3.12 -18.01 -1.80
CA LEU A 188 -2.27 -19.09 -1.34
C LEU A 188 -0.83 -18.59 -1.21
N THR A 189 -0.23 -18.84 -0.04
CA THR A 189 1.21 -18.65 0.13
C THR A 189 2.00 -19.65 -0.71
N GLY A 190 3.27 -19.31 -0.95
CA GLY A 190 4.22 -20.19 -1.64
C GLY A 190 4.44 -21.52 -0.90
N LEU A 191 5.10 -22.44 -1.60
CA LEU A 191 5.58 -23.69 -1.00
C LEU A 191 6.61 -23.41 0.10
N PRO A 192 6.67 -24.22 1.17
CA PRO A 192 5.89 -25.45 1.38
C PRO A 192 4.52 -25.22 2.06
N ASP A 193 4.27 -24.02 2.57
CA ASP A 193 3.21 -23.79 3.56
C ASP A 193 1.79 -23.81 2.98
N ARG A 194 1.62 -23.30 1.75
CA ARG A 194 0.34 -23.29 0.99
C ARG A 194 -0.89 -22.90 1.83
N ARG A 195 -0.78 -21.88 2.67
CA ARG A 195 -1.89 -21.39 3.51
C ARG A 195 -2.67 -20.31 2.79
N ARG A 196 -3.97 -20.26 3.08
CA ARG A 196 -4.84 -19.15 2.65
C ARG A 196 -4.68 -17.97 3.59
N VAL A 197 -4.12 -16.88 3.08
CA VAL A 197 -3.90 -15.64 3.83
C VAL A 197 -4.93 -14.56 3.52
N GLY A 198 -5.85 -14.83 2.60
CA GLY A 198 -6.83 -13.85 2.15
C GLY A 198 -7.93 -13.55 3.18
N CYS A 199 -8.55 -12.38 3.03
CA CYS A 199 -9.57 -11.87 3.93
C CYS A 199 -10.98 -12.35 3.54
N PRO A 200 -11.72 -13.07 4.41
CA PRO A 200 -13.09 -13.50 4.13
C PRO A 200 -14.08 -12.33 4.06
N HIS A 201 -13.91 -11.30 4.89
CA HIS A 201 -14.78 -10.11 4.87
C HIS A 201 -14.59 -9.32 3.56
N LEU A 202 -13.37 -9.28 3.02
CA LEU A 202 -13.12 -8.66 1.72
C LEU A 202 -13.79 -9.44 0.61
N PHE A 203 -13.70 -10.78 0.63
CA PHE A 203 -14.40 -11.63 -0.34
C PHE A 203 -15.91 -11.37 -0.31
N ALA A 204 -16.51 -11.35 0.88
CA ALA A 204 -17.92 -11.03 1.04
C ALA A 204 -18.26 -9.62 0.52
N ALA A 205 -17.37 -8.64 0.70
CA ALA A 205 -17.62 -7.27 0.27
C ALA A 205 -17.55 -7.06 -1.25
N VAL A 206 -16.60 -7.72 -1.93
CA VAL A 206 -16.43 -7.63 -3.39
C VAL A 206 -17.40 -8.51 -4.18
N ALA A 207 -18.02 -9.50 -3.53
CA ALA A 207 -18.99 -10.40 -4.15
C ALA A 207 -20.44 -9.85 -4.17
N ARG A 208 -20.67 -8.64 -3.62
CA ARG A 208 -21.97 -7.95 -3.64
C ARG A 208 -22.21 -7.22 -4.96
#